data_AF-A0AAW7DAB5-F1
#
_entry.id   AF-A0AAW7DAB5-F1
#
_cell.length_a   1.000
_cell.length_b   1.000
_cell.length_c   1.000
_cell.angle_alpha   90.00
_cell.angle_beta   90.00
_cell.angle_gamma   90.00
#
_symmetry.space_group_name_H-M   'P 1'
#
loop_
_entity.id
_entity.type
_entity.pdbx_description
1 polymer ?
#
loop_
_entity_poly.entity_id
_entity_poly.type
_entity_poly.pdbx_seq_one_letter_code
_entity_poly.pdbx_strand_id
1 'polypeptide(L)'
;MEYSFSREELINAIEYLDQHPEEFKGRESSTYDLVYDDKKYPPILVLSKANELKGDKELLLKDFKNSVEVPFKILRDKGFLINPKNLNRKEEFKKWISKELANKSGAGPAYITSLEWLSERFFQVGKISKRSIFEIDDIKLLKDLHEETKLIQRDKTSYIYNNDAPSYGEKYFYSASLNKYIEFLKKNDYTQSNTDIENVETTSIRFDFNKFSDSLRNSNLQFNDKLVQRFVASLLTKPFVILTGLAGSGKTKLAQSFIQWICESKEQYKLVAVGADWINREPLLGYPNGLNSKDYVTPDNEVLELMLTASKIENQDKPYFLVLDEMNLSHVERYFADFLSIMESEDSIKLYTGAERKSTNDTEIPQTISWPKNLFIIGTVNIDETTYMFSPKVLDRANVIEFKLDEDDLKSFLAEPKKVDLSQLTSEGAAMASSFITLSKQNDTASNEVLNETLVEFFKELKMIGAEFGYRTAFEIHLLFAQFSKIDSSLSDEDKIDFAVMQKLLPKLHGSRSKIVKSLEALIRLCLEDATEFNLSKLDDLEENQIKYNVSFDKLKRMYANALSNGFTSYAEA
;
A
#
# COMPACT_ATOMS: atom_id res chain seq x y z
N MET A 1 23.16 42.41 7.67
CA MET A 1 23.87 42.06 6.44
C MET A 1 23.12 40.89 5.86
N GLU A 2 22.54 41.04 4.66
CA GLU A 2 21.99 39.91 3.92
C GLU A 2 23.16 39.26 3.17
N TYR A 3 23.55 38.07 3.59
CA TYR A 3 24.53 37.28 2.87
C TYR A 3 23.88 36.74 1.60
N SER A 4 24.41 37.12 0.44
CA SER A 4 23.90 36.70 -0.87
C SER A 4 24.99 35.90 -1.60
N PHE A 5 24.64 34.66 -1.97
CA PHE A 5 25.48 33.75 -2.73
C PHE A 5 24.77 33.35 -4.03
N SER A 6 25.51 33.29 -5.13
CA SER A 6 25.06 32.66 -6.36
C SER A 6 25.18 31.14 -6.22
N ARG A 7 24.46 30.39 -7.06
CA ARG A 7 24.54 28.92 -7.05
C ARG A 7 25.94 28.43 -7.44
N GLU A 8 26.57 29.10 -8.40
CA GLU A 8 27.92 28.78 -8.88
C GLU A 8 28.97 28.95 -7.77
N GLU A 9 28.86 30.00 -6.95
CA GLU A 9 29.77 30.21 -5.82
C GLU A 9 29.67 29.10 -4.77
N LEU A 10 28.47 28.55 -4.55
CA LEU A 10 28.25 27.44 -3.63
C LEU A 10 28.78 26.12 -4.21
N ILE A 11 28.67 25.90 -5.52
CA ILE A 11 29.26 24.73 -6.21
C ILE A 11 30.79 24.80 -6.14
N ASN A 12 31.40 25.96 -6.44
CA ASN A 12 32.84 26.15 -6.34
C ASN A 12 33.37 25.88 -4.91
N ALA A 13 32.61 26.26 -3.90
CA ALA A 13 32.95 25.95 -2.51
C ALA A 13 32.90 24.44 -2.21
N ILE A 14 31.92 23.72 -2.77
CA ILE A 14 31.81 22.26 -2.63
C ILE A 14 32.96 21.56 -3.36
N GLU A 15 33.29 21.97 -4.59
CA GLU A 15 34.41 21.44 -5.35
C GLU A 15 35.76 21.67 -4.65
N TYR A 16 35.93 22.84 -4.02
CA TYR A 16 37.12 23.12 -3.22
C TYR A 16 37.22 22.19 -2.01
N LEU A 17 36.11 21.97 -1.29
CA LEU A 17 36.06 21.07 -0.14
C LEU A 17 36.36 19.62 -0.53
N ASP A 18 35.90 19.17 -1.70
CA ASP A 18 36.24 17.84 -2.23
C ASP A 18 37.75 17.63 -2.44
N GLN A 19 38.48 18.70 -2.75
CA GLN A 19 39.92 18.67 -2.96
C GLN A 19 40.74 18.83 -1.67
N HIS A 20 40.11 19.28 -0.57
CA HIS A 20 40.78 19.61 0.70
C HIS A 20 40.05 18.97 1.91
N PRO A 21 40.14 17.62 2.08
CA PRO A 21 39.41 16.90 3.13
C PRO A 21 39.77 17.31 4.57
N GLU A 22 40.92 17.93 4.77
CA GLU A 22 41.37 18.46 6.07
C GLU A 22 40.48 19.57 6.62
N GLU A 23 39.78 20.30 5.77
CA GLU A 23 38.87 21.41 6.15
C GLU A 23 37.63 20.92 6.92
N PHE A 24 37.32 19.63 6.84
CA PHE A 24 36.20 19.02 7.58
C PHE A 24 36.54 18.76 9.05
N LYS A 25 37.83 18.73 9.42
CA LYS A 25 38.28 18.29 10.75
C LYS A 25 37.79 19.24 11.84
N GLY A 26 36.81 18.78 12.63
CA GLY A 26 36.17 19.57 13.70
C GLY A 26 35.06 20.51 13.23
N ARG A 27 34.69 20.48 11.95
CA ARG A 27 33.59 21.27 11.34
C ARG A 27 32.51 20.37 10.71
N GLU A 28 32.45 19.13 11.14
CA GLU A 28 31.41 18.18 10.75
C GLU A 28 30.03 18.70 11.19
N SER A 29 29.05 18.55 10.32
CA SER A 29 27.64 18.77 10.65
C SER A 29 27.20 17.82 11.77
N SER A 30 26.46 18.32 12.76
CA SER A 30 25.89 17.48 13.83
C SER A 30 24.44 17.07 13.55
N THR A 31 23.66 17.93 12.89
CA THR A 31 22.20 17.77 12.80
C THR A 31 21.64 17.80 11.37
N TYR A 32 22.36 18.37 10.39
CA TYR A 32 21.91 18.47 9.00
C TYR A 32 23.09 18.41 8.03
N ASP A 33 22.90 17.71 6.90
CA ASP A 33 23.81 17.65 5.77
C ASP A 33 23.18 18.33 4.55
N LEU A 34 23.99 19.11 3.84
CA LEU A 34 23.71 19.49 2.46
C LEU A 34 24.09 18.31 1.57
N VAL A 35 23.18 17.90 0.68
CA VAL A 35 23.42 16.84 -0.29
C VAL A 35 23.62 17.42 -1.68
N TYR A 36 24.73 17.07 -2.31
CA TYR A 36 25.07 17.45 -3.68
C TYR A 36 25.84 16.31 -4.34
N ASP A 37 25.38 15.87 -5.52
CA ASP A 37 25.98 14.76 -6.29
C ASP A 37 26.22 13.50 -5.45
N ASP A 38 25.20 13.08 -4.70
CA ASP A 38 25.20 11.95 -3.74
C ASP A 38 26.24 12.01 -2.60
N LYS A 39 26.95 13.14 -2.45
CA LYS A 39 27.87 13.42 -1.34
C LYS A 39 27.25 14.37 -0.31
N LYS A 40 27.74 14.28 0.94
CA LYS A 40 27.21 15.01 2.10
C LYS A 40 28.21 16.03 2.61
N TYR A 41 27.75 17.26 2.83
CA TYR A 41 28.58 18.39 3.26
C TYR A 41 27.95 19.12 4.45
N PRO A 42 28.74 19.65 5.40
CA PRO A 42 28.20 20.51 6.45
C PRO A 42 27.65 21.83 5.88
N PRO A 43 26.35 22.17 6.06
CA PRO A 43 25.73 23.31 5.38
C PRO A 43 26.40 24.67 5.68
N ILE A 44 26.82 24.89 6.93
CA ILE A 44 27.45 26.15 7.36
C ILE A 44 28.88 26.24 6.81
N LEU A 45 29.59 25.11 6.72
CA LEU A 45 30.95 25.07 6.15
C LEU A 45 30.94 25.45 4.67
N VAL A 46 29.95 24.98 3.91
CA VAL A 46 29.78 25.35 2.49
C VAL A 46 29.57 26.85 2.34
N LEU A 47 28.68 27.46 3.14
CA LEU A 47 28.47 28.91 3.12
C LEU A 47 29.70 29.70 3.58
N SER A 48 30.40 29.21 4.60
CA SER A 48 31.64 29.84 5.08
C SER A 48 32.72 29.82 4.03
N LYS A 49 32.94 28.67 3.38
CA LYS A 49 33.95 28.53 2.32
C LYS A 49 33.58 29.35 1.09
N ALA A 50 32.30 29.42 0.71
CA ALA A 50 31.83 30.31 -0.35
C ALA A 50 32.09 31.80 -0.02
N ASN A 51 32.00 32.19 1.26
CA ASN A 51 32.32 33.55 1.70
C ASN A 51 33.83 33.83 1.72
N GLU A 52 34.63 32.87 2.16
CA GLU A 52 36.10 32.97 2.13
C GLU A 52 36.65 33.09 0.70
N LEU A 53 36.09 32.33 -0.25
CA LEU A 53 36.49 32.40 -1.66
C LEU A 53 36.16 33.76 -2.31
N LYS A 54 35.26 34.55 -1.71
CA LYS A 54 35.02 35.96 -2.10
C LYS A 54 36.00 36.97 -1.49
N GLY A 55 36.90 36.51 -0.61
CA GLY A 55 37.83 37.36 0.12
C GLY A 55 37.29 37.89 1.45
N ASP A 56 36.12 37.42 1.88
CA ASP A 56 35.50 37.80 3.16
C ASP A 56 35.90 36.83 4.29
N LYS A 57 35.60 37.21 5.54
CA LYS A 57 35.91 36.39 6.73
C LYS A 57 35.06 35.11 6.81
N GLU A 58 35.55 34.14 7.55
CA GLU A 58 34.83 32.91 7.93
C GLU A 58 33.45 33.25 8.54
N LEU A 59 32.42 32.49 8.14
CA LEU A 59 31.07 32.57 8.69
C LEU A 59 30.80 31.45 9.68
N LEU A 60 30.37 31.84 10.87
CA LEU A 60 29.95 30.93 11.94
C LEU A 60 28.45 31.06 12.18
N LEU A 61 27.85 30.07 12.86
CA LEU A 61 26.40 30.09 13.15
C LEU A 61 25.96 31.36 13.92
N LYS A 62 26.84 31.95 14.72
CA LYS A 62 26.62 33.22 15.42
C LYS A 62 26.38 34.40 14.48
N ASP A 63 26.97 34.38 13.29
CA ASP A 63 26.80 35.42 12.27
C ASP A 63 25.39 35.38 11.65
N PHE A 64 24.66 34.26 11.86
CA PHE A 64 23.26 34.07 11.48
C PHE A 64 22.29 34.18 12.68
N LYS A 65 22.64 34.96 13.70
CA LYS A 65 21.84 35.12 14.93
C LYS A 65 21.59 33.79 15.66
N ASN A 66 22.52 32.83 15.55
CA ASN A 66 22.39 31.47 16.07
C ASN A 66 21.19 30.68 15.52
N SER A 67 20.63 31.10 14.38
CA SER A 67 19.53 30.40 13.72
C SER A 67 20.04 29.61 12.52
N VAL A 68 19.74 28.31 12.50
CA VAL A 68 20.05 27.41 11.37
C VAL A 68 19.14 27.64 10.17
N GLU A 69 17.95 28.23 10.38
CA GLU A 69 16.95 28.42 9.34
C GLU A 69 17.40 29.45 8.29
N VAL A 70 18.19 30.45 8.70
CA VAL A 70 18.71 31.49 7.80
C VAL A 70 19.73 30.91 6.80
N PRO A 71 20.80 30.20 7.23
CA PRO A 71 21.67 29.42 6.34
C PRO A 71 20.91 28.46 5.43
N PHE A 72 19.93 27.74 5.98
CA PHE A 72 19.22 26.70 5.24
C PHE A 72 18.30 27.27 4.17
N LYS A 73 17.70 28.43 4.44
CA LYS A 73 16.91 29.15 3.45
C LYS A 73 17.78 29.60 2.28
N ILE A 74 18.94 30.19 2.55
CA ILE A 74 19.90 30.63 1.51
C ILE A 74 20.26 29.46 0.57
N LEU A 75 20.56 28.29 1.12
CA LEU A 75 20.94 27.10 0.35
C LEU A 75 19.75 26.50 -0.41
N ARG A 76 18.56 26.40 0.21
CA ARG A 76 17.33 25.90 -0.45
C ARG A 76 16.87 26.81 -1.59
N ASP A 77 16.96 28.12 -1.42
CA ASP A 77 16.63 29.12 -2.45
C ASP A 77 17.56 29.01 -3.68
N LYS A 78 18.72 28.33 -3.56
CA LYS A 78 19.66 28.03 -4.65
C LYS A 78 19.58 26.59 -5.15
N GLY A 79 18.56 25.83 -4.72
CA GLY A 79 18.27 24.49 -5.22
C GLY A 79 19.08 23.37 -4.57
N PHE A 80 19.72 23.62 -3.42
CA PHE A 80 20.40 22.57 -2.66
C PHE A 80 19.45 21.87 -1.69
N LEU A 81 19.57 20.55 -1.60
CA LEU A 81 18.83 19.73 -0.65
C LEU A 81 19.55 19.71 0.69
N ILE A 82 18.82 19.97 1.78
CA ILE A 82 19.33 19.86 3.14
C ILE A 82 18.56 18.76 3.83
N ASN A 83 19.26 17.68 4.14
CA ASN A 83 18.71 16.54 4.83
C ASN A 83 19.15 16.59 6.29
N PRO A 84 18.26 16.32 7.26
CA PRO A 84 18.69 16.11 8.64
C PRO A 84 19.67 14.92 8.69
N LYS A 85 20.76 15.08 9.44
CA LYS A 85 21.52 13.94 9.95
C LYS A 85 20.58 13.21 10.88
N ASN A 86 20.01 12.10 10.42
CA ASN A 86 19.31 11.16 11.29
C ASN A 86 20.26 10.77 12.41
N LEU A 87 20.09 11.35 13.60
CA LEU A 87 20.67 10.88 14.85
C LEU A 87 20.04 11.66 16.00
N ASN A 88 18.74 11.44 16.21
CA ASN A 88 18.18 11.59 17.55
C ASN A 88 18.10 10.22 18.26
N ARG A 89 19.00 9.27 17.92
CA ARG A 89 19.02 7.90 18.45
C ARG A 89 19.07 7.87 19.98
N LYS A 90 19.73 8.85 20.60
CA LYS A 90 19.74 8.98 22.07
C LYS A 90 18.36 9.35 22.64
N GLU A 91 17.66 10.34 22.07
CA GLU A 91 16.31 10.71 22.54
C GLU A 91 15.25 9.70 22.08
N GLU A 92 15.43 9.07 20.93
CA GLU A 92 14.61 7.96 20.46
C GLU A 92 14.78 6.75 21.38
N PHE A 93 16.02 6.40 21.76
CA PHE A 93 16.29 5.33 22.72
C PHE A 93 15.70 5.67 24.09
N LYS A 94 15.82 6.92 24.52
CA LYS A 94 15.21 7.42 25.76
C LYS A 94 13.69 7.32 25.73
N LYS A 95 13.03 7.67 24.63
CA LYS A 95 11.58 7.51 24.45
C LYS A 95 11.19 6.03 24.41
N TRP A 96 11.95 5.21 23.69
CA TRP A 96 11.73 3.78 23.53
C TRP A 96 11.85 3.03 24.86
N ILE A 97 12.93 3.25 25.60
CA ILE A 97 13.17 2.58 26.88
C ILE A 97 12.16 3.04 27.95
N SER A 98 11.71 4.30 27.88
CA SER A 98 10.66 4.82 28.78
C SER A 98 9.30 4.18 28.52
N LYS A 99 8.98 3.86 27.25
CA LYS A 99 7.76 3.15 26.86
C LYS A 99 7.82 1.67 27.24
N GLU A 100 8.98 1.03 27.08
CA GLU A 100 9.17 -0.40 27.39
C GLU A 100 9.13 -0.68 28.92
N LEU A 101 9.59 0.27 29.74
CA LEU A 101 9.71 0.11 31.19
C LEU A 101 8.55 0.73 31.99
N ALA A 102 7.42 1.06 31.35
CA ALA A 102 6.30 1.85 31.91
C ALA A 102 5.73 1.37 33.25
N ASN A 103 6.04 0.15 33.71
CA ASN A 103 5.59 -0.41 35.00
C ASN A 103 6.69 -0.57 36.08
N LYS A 104 7.93 -0.06 35.87
CA LYS A 104 8.99 -0.08 36.89
C LYS A 104 9.65 1.30 37.05
N SER A 105 9.33 1.99 38.13
CA SER A 105 9.87 3.32 38.46
C SER A 105 11.40 3.32 38.56
N GLY A 106 12.09 4.04 37.66
CA GLY A 106 13.49 4.48 37.81
C GLY A 106 14.55 3.81 36.91
N ALA A 107 14.22 2.77 36.13
CA ALA A 107 15.23 2.03 35.38
C ALA A 107 15.68 2.71 34.05
N GLY A 108 14.81 3.46 33.38
CA GLY A 108 15.08 4.09 32.07
C GLY A 108 16.27 5.06 32.07
N PRO A 109 16.34 6.06 32.98
CA PRO A 109 17.48 6.98 33.06
C PRO A 109 18.81 6.28 33.35
N ALA A 110 18.80 5.21 34.15
CA ALA A 110 20.01 4.46 34.51
C ALA A 110 20.66 3.78 33.28
N TYR A 111 19.85 3.26 32.34
CA TYR A 111 20.37 2.68 31.09
C TYR A 111 21.12 3.70 30.24
N ILE A 112 20.66 4.95 30.20
CA ILE A 112 21.32 6.02 29.45
C ILE A 112 22.64 6.42 30.12
N THR A 113 22.61 6.65 31.44
CA THR A 113 23.84 6.97 32.21
C THR A 113 24.89 5.86 32.07
N SER A 114 24.45 4.60 32.01
CA SER A 114 25.33 3.45 31.81
C SER A 114 26.01 3.47 30.42
N LEU A 115 25.26 3.74 29.35
CA LEU A 115 25.79 3.82 27.99
C LEU A 115 26.71 5.05 27.79
N GLU A 116 26.40 6.17 28.42
CA GLU A 116 27.28 7.35 28.41
C GLU A 116 28.62 7.06 29.09
N TRP A 117 28.58 6.38 30.24
CA TRP A 117 29.80 5.94 30.94
C TRP A 117 30.65 5.00 30.08
N LEU A 118 30.01 4.01 29.43
CA LEU A 118 30.72 3.08 28.54
C LEU A 118 31.28 3.77 27.30
N SER A 119 30.56 4.75 26.75
CA SER A 119 31.01 5.51 25.57
C SER A 119 32.35 6.18 25.82
N GLU A 120 32.50 6.84 26.96
CA GLU A 120 33.76 7.50 27.34
C GLU A 120 34.91 6.50 27.51
N ARG A 121 34.65 5.35 28.14
CA ARG A 121 35.68 4.33 28.37
C ARG A 121 36.11 3.63 27.08
N PHE A 122 35.18 3.24 26.22
CA PHE A 122 35.51 2.64 24.93
C PHE A 122 36.27 3.62 24.03
N PHE A 123 35.93 4.90 24.06
CA PHE A 123 36.67 5.91 23.30
C PHE A 123 38.10 6.09 23.84
N GLN A 124 38.28 6.18 25.16
CA GLN A 124 39.60 6.34 25.79
C GLN A 124 40.57 5.19 25.48
N VAL A 125 40.05 3.95 25.39
CA VAL A 125 40.87 2.77 25.07
C VAL A 125 40.90 2.45 23.56
N GLY A 126 40.33 3.32 22.71
CA GLY A 126 40.37 3.19 21.25
C GLY A 126 39.48 2.08 20.67
N LYS A 127 38.49 1.60 21.43
CA LYS A 127 37.54 0.56 20.99
C LYS A 127 36.45 1.07 20.05
N ILE A 128 36.14 2.37 20.13
CA ILE A 128 35.20 3.06 19.23
C ILE A 128 35.84 4.34 18.70
N SER A 129 35.58 4.68 17.44
CA SER A 129 36.10 5.91 16.80
C SER A 129 35.23 7.13 17.06
N LYS A 130 33.96 6.93 17.44
CA LYS A 130 33.00 7.97 17.80
C LYS A 130 32.95 8.14 19.32
N ARG A 131 32.66 9.35 19.80
CA ARG A 131 32.62 9.65 21.25
C ARG A 131 31.37 9.12 21.94
N SER A 132 30.37 8.71 21.17
CA SER A 132 29.12 8.19 21.70
C SER A 132 28.77 6.87 21.05
N ILE A 133 28.39 5.88 21.88
CA ILE A 133 27.78 4.63 21.42
C ILE A 133 26.50 4.92 20.62
N PHE A 134 25.81 6.03 20.90
CA PHE A 134 24.61 6.43 20.17
C PHE A 134 24.85 6.79 18.69
N GLU A 135 26.11 7.00 18.31
CA GLU A 135 26.55 7.37 16.96
C GLU A 135 27.17 6.17 16.21
N ILE A 136 27.08 4.97 16.78
CA ILE A 136 27.62 3.74 16.19
C ILE A 136 26.49 2.98 15.51
N ASP A 137 26.64 2.79 14.20
CA ASP A 137 25.68 2.04 13.36
C ASP A 137 26.14 0.58 13.14
N ASP A 138 27.38 0.25 13.49
CA ASP A 138 27.93 -1.10 13.38
C ASP A 138 27.43 -2.00 14.54
N ILE A 139 26.36 -2.74 14.27
CA ILE A 139 25.77 -3.70 15.21
C ILE A 139 26.75 -4.82 15.58
N LYS A 140 27.66 -5.22 14.69
CA LYS A 140 28.64 -6.27 14.97
C LYS A 140 29.64 -5.79 16.01
N LEU A 141 30.18 -4.58 15.83
CA LEU A 141 31.03 -3.93 16.82
C LEU A 141 30.33 -3.80 18.18
N LEU A 142 29.05 -3.40 18.19
CA LEU A 142 28.28 -3.28 19.44
C LEU A 142 28.06 -4.62 20.15
N LYS A 143 27.87 -5.72 19.39
CA LYS A 143 27.78 -7.08 19.95
C LYS A 143 29.12 -7.54 20.54
N ASP A 144 30.23 -7.25 19.86
CA ASP A 144 31.56 -7.59 20.37
C ASP A 144 31.85 -6.83 21.68
N LEU A 145 31.50 -5.54 21.73
CA LEU A 145 31.59 -4.73 22.95
C LEU A 145 30.67 -5.23 24.06
N HIS A 146 29.48 -5.74 23.73
CA HIS A 146 28.56 -6.35 24.69
C HIS A 146 29.17 -7.59 25.35
N GLU A 147 29.72 -8.52 24.55
CA GLU A 147 30.33 -9.74 25.08
C GLU A 147 31.59 -9.44 25.90
N GLU A 148 32.45 -8.53 25.44
CA GLU A 148 33.61 -8.08 26.22
C GLU A 148 33.17 -7.46 27.55
N THR A 149 32.22 -6.52 27.52
CA THR A 149 31.65 -5.88 28.73
C THR A 149 31.10 -6.92 29.70
N LYS A 150 30.40 -7.93 29.19
CA LYS A 150 29.79 -8.99 29.99
C LYS A 150 30.83 -9.78 30.78
N LEU A 151 32.00 -10.02 30.20
CA LEU A 151 33.12 -10.72 30.82
C LEU A 151 33.86 -9.87 31.84
N ILE A 152 34.12 -8.59 31.53
CA ILE A 152 35.05 -7.76 32.30
C ILE A 152 34.38 -6.80 33.31
N GLN A 153 33.06 -6.60 33.26
CA GLN A 153 32.38 -5.59 34.11
C GLN A 153 32.42 -5.85 35.63
N ARG A 154 32.75 -7.07 36.07
CA ARG A 154 32.90 -7.43 37.50
C ARG A 154 34.36 -7.46 37.96
N ASP A 155 35.29 -7.37 37.02
CA ASP A 155 36.72 -7.34 37.33
C ASP A 155 37.10 -5.93 37.82
N LYS A 156 37.57 -5.84 39.05
CA LYS A 156 37.97 -4.57 39.69
C LYS A 156 39.17 -3.90 39.01
N THR A 157 39.91 -4.65 38.20
CA THR A 157 41.06 -4.15 37.43
C THR A 157 40.70 -3.74 36.01
N SER A 158 39.44 -3.95 35.60
CA SER A 158 38.95 -3.62 34.27
C SER A 158 38.82 -2.11 34.04
N TYR A 159 39.10 -1.67 32.82
CA TYR A 159 39.00 -0.26 32.40
C TYR A 159 37.57 0.29 32.39
N ILE A 160 36.55 -0.58 32.49
CA ILE A 160 35.14 -0.17 32.62
C ILE A 160 34.63 -0.21 34.08
N TYR A 161 35.42 -0.72 35.04
CA TYR A 161 35.00 -0.80 36.44
C TYR A 161 34.90 0.60 37.06
N ASN A 162 33.78 0.87 37.71
CA ASN A 162 33.50 2.16 38.34
C ASN A 162 33.54 2.04 39.86
N ASN A 163 34.57 2.58 40.50
CA ASN A 163 34.73 2.56 41.96
C ASN A 163 33.66 3.39 42.70
N ASP A 164 33.14 4.43 42.06
CA ASP A 164 32.12 5.32 42.64
C ASP A 164 30.70 4.75 42.49
N ALA A 165 30.50 3.83 41.53
CA ALA A 165 29.25 3.11 41.34
C ALA A 165 29.45 1.62 41.01
N PRO A 166 30.01 0.80 41.94
CA PRO A 166 30.33 -0.61 41.68
C PRO A 166 29.11 -1.45 41.27
N SER A 167 27.94 -1.08 41.77
CA SER A 167 26.68 -1.78 41.53
C SER A 167 26.30 -1.91 40.05
N TYR A 168 26.74 -0.99 39.17
CA TYR A 168 26.48 -1.09 37.73
C TYR A 168 27.22 -2.27 37.10
N GLY A 169 28.47 -2.53 37.51
CA GLY A 169 29.25 -3.68 37.03
C GLY A 169 28.86 -4.98 37.74
N GLU A 170 28.70 -4.93 39.07
CA GLU A 170 28.40 -6.10 39.89
C GLU A 170 27.04 -6.74 39.59
N LYS A 171 26.06 -5.94 39.14
CA LYS A 171 24.71 -6.39 38.77
C LYS A 171 24.50 -6.56 37.25
N TYR A 172 25.58 -6.62 36.46
CA TYR A 172 25.53 -6.80 35.00
C TYR A 172 24.79 -5.68 34.25
N PHE A 173 24.72 -4.48 34.83
CA PHE A 173 23.93 -3.37 34.29
C PHE A 173 24.55 -2.77 33.02
N TYR A 174 25.88 -2.74 32.92
CA TYR A 174 26.57 -2.27 31.71
C TYR A 174 26.26 -3.14 30.48
N SER A 175 26.41 -4.47 30.60
CA SER A 175 26.05 -5.38 29.50
C SER A 175 24.55 -5.33 29.19
N ALA A 176 23.69 -5.25 30.21
CA ALA A 176 22.25 -5.13 30.00
C ALA A 176 21.88 -3.85 29.21
N SER A 177 22.60 -2.74 29.46
CA SER A 177 22.39 -1.46 28.77
C SER A 177 22.81 -1.52 27.31
N LEU A 178 23.96 -2.11 27.01
CA LEU A 178 24.40 -2.35 25.63
C LEU A 178 23.43 -3.26 24.88
N ASN A 179 22.98 -4.36 25.50
CA ASN A 179 22.02 -5.25 24.87
C ASN A 179 20.69 -4.53 24.55
N LYS A 180 20.18 -3.71 25.48
CA LYS A 180 18.98 -2.90 25.25
C LYS A 180 19.16 -1.88 24.12
N TYR A 181 20.34 -1.29 24.00
CA TYR A 181 20.62 -0.38 22.88
C TYR A 181 20.72 -1.12 21.54
N ILE A 182 21.31 -2.31 21.51
CA ILE A 182 21.33 -3.18 20.32
C ILE A 182 19.91 -3.61 19.91
N GLU A 183 19.04 -3.94 20.88
CA GLU A 183 17.62 -4.22 20.63
C GLU A 183 16.89 -3.02 20.03
N PHE A 184 17.20 -1.81 20.50
CA PHE A 184 16.67 -0.57 19.95
C PHE A 184 17.13 -0.32 18.51
N LEU A 185 18.42 -0.50 18.22
CA LEU A 185 18.95 -0.30 16.86
C LEU A 185 18.35 -1.30 15.87
N LYS A 186 18.26 -2.57 16.25
CA LYS A 186 17.61 -3.61 15.44
C LYS A 186 16.15 -3.28 15.12
N LYS A 187 15.43 -2.61 16.02
CA LYS A 187 14.04 -2.19 15.77
C LYS A 187 13.93 -0.97 14.85
N ASN A 188 14.93 -0.10 14.80
CA ASN A 188 14.88 1.14 14.02
C ASN A 188 15.58 1.08 12.65
N ASP A 189 16.49 0.13 12.41
CA ASP A 189 17.17 -0.02 11.11
C ASP A 189 16.31 -0.73 10.02
N TYR A 190 15.02 -1.01 10.28
CA TYR A 190 14.08 -1.67 9.35
C TYR A 190 13.67 -0.86 8.09
N THR A 191 14.39 0.22 7.74
CA THR A 191 14.00 1.10 6.61
C THR A 191 15.02 1.28 5.48
N GLN A 192 16.22 0.68 5.49
CA GLN A 192 17.12 0.78 4.32
C GLN A 192 17.92 -0.50 4.02
N SER A 193 17.69 -1.00 2.79
CA SER A 193 18.43 -2.00 1.99
C SER A 193 18.33 -3.50 2.35
N ASN A 194 17.80 -4.26 1.39
CA ASN A 194 17.89 -5.73 1.26
C ASN A 194 19.30 -6.17 0.88
N THR A 195 19.86 -7.15 1.60
CA THR A 195 20.62 -8.30 1.05
C THR A 195 20.61 -9.44 2.07
N ASP A 196 20.05 -10.57 1.63
CA ASP A 196 20.21 -11.95 2.09
C ASP A 196 20.08 -12.30 3.60
N ILE A 197 18.87 -12.79 3.91
CA ILE A 197 18.50 -13.94 4.77
C ILE A 197 19.31 -14.14 6.07
N GLU A 198 18.72 -13.76 7.20
CA GLU A 198 18.34 -14.69 8.28
C GLU A 198 17.43 -14.01 9.34
N ASN A 199 16.36 -14.72 9.71
CA ASN A 199 15.17 -14.28 10.45
C ASN A 199 15.43 -13.77 11.89
N VAL A 200 14.63 -12.80 12.38
CA VAL A 200 13.74 -12.89 13.58
C VAL A 200 12.73 -11.71 13.64
N GLU A 201 11.46 -12.03 13.33
CA GLU A 201 10.17 -11.63 13.93
C GLU A 201 9.91 -10.18 14.38
N THR A 202 9.29 -9.39 13.48
CA THR A 202 8.07 -8.66 13.84
C THR A 202 6.91 -9.61 13.52
N THR A 203 5.95 -9.80 14.44
CA THR A 203 4.76 -10.64 14.22
C THR A 203 3.79 -10.03 13.20
N SER A 204 4.23 -9.69 12.00
CA SER A 204 3.33 -9.56 10.85
C SER A 204 3.24 -10.94 10.22
N ILE A 205 2.11 -11.61 10.44
CA ILE A 205 1.83 -12.89 9.81
C ILE A 205 1.73 -12.61 8.30
N ARG A 206 2.46 -13.36 7.48
CA ARG A 206 2.32 -13.27 6.02
C ARG A 206 0.86 -13.53 5.66
N PHE A 207 0.30 -12.66 4.81
CA PHE A 207 -1.04 -12.86 4.31
C PHE A 207 -1.16 -14.23 3.63
N ASP A 208 -2.13 -15.01 4.10
CA ASP A 208 -2.39 -16.36 3.63
C ASP A 208 -3.85 -16.47 3.23
N PHE A 209 -4.06 -16.69 1.93
CA PHE A 209 -5.38 -16.85 1.34
C PHE A 209 -6.09 -18.10 1.86
N ASN A 210 -5.36 -19.19 2.12
CA ASN A 210 -5.98 -20.44 2.56
C ASN A 210 -6.67 -20.27 3.92
N LYS A 211 -6.07 -19.47 4.82
CA LYS A 211 -6.71 -19.12 6.09
C LYS A 211 -8.05 -18.42 5.89
N PHE A 212 -8.15 -17.51 4.92
CA PHE A 212 -9.43 -16.85 4.62
C PHE A 212 -10.45 -17.87 4.08
N SER A 213 -10.05 -18.72 3.14
CA SER A 213 -10.92 -19.77 2.59
C SER A 213 -11.41 -20.75 3.65
N ASP A 214 -10.55 -21.14 4.60
CA ASP A 214 -10.93 -21.99 5.72
C ASP A 214 -11.89 -21.28 6.69
N SER A 215 -11.66 -20.00 6.95
CA SER A 215 -12.54 -19.18 7.79
C SER A 215 -13.95 -19.05 7.18
N LEU A 216 -14.05 -18.92 5.86
CA LEU A 216 -15.33 -18.93 5.13
C LEU A 216 -16.08 -20.26 5.34
N ARG A 217 -15.40 -21.39 5.14
CA ARG A 217 -15.98 -22.73 5.34
C ARG A 217 -16.47 -22.94 6.78
N ASN A 218 -15.67 -22.54 7.76
CA ASN A 218 -16.03 -22.60 9.19
C ASN A 218 -17.27 -21.76 9.51
N SER A 219 -17.43 -20.63 8.83
CA SER A 219 -18.57 -19.72 8.98
C SER A 219 -19.83 -20.17 8.20
N ASN A 220 -19.81 -21.38 7.64
CA ASN A 220 -20.86 -21.95 6.78
C ASN A 220 -21.10 -21.13 5.49
N LEU A 221 -20.07 -20.50 4.95
CA LEU A 221 -20.09 -19.86 3.63
C LEU A 221 -19.30 -20.71 2.65
N GLN A 222 -20.00 -21.26 1.68
CA GLN A 222 -19.40 -22.03 0.59
C GLN A 222 -19.30 -21.13 -0.64
N PHE A 223 -18.08 -20.87 -1.06
CA PHE A 223 -17.76 -20.20 -2.31
C PHE A 223 -16.73 -21.06 -3.03
N ASN A 224 -16.80 -21.10 -4.37
CA ASN A 224 -15.77 -21.72 -5.19
C ASN A 224 -14.40 -21.07 -4.90
N ASP A 225 -13.38 -21.87 -4.59
CA ASP A 225 -12.05 -21.37 -4.25
C ASP A 225 -11.46 -20.46 -5.35
N LYS A 226 -11.69 -20.78 -6.63
CA LYS A 226 -11.26 -19.94 -7.77
C LYS A 226 -11.92 -18.56 -7.74
N LEU A 227 -13.19 -18.46 -7.31
CA LEU A 227 -13.89 -17.19 -7.15
C LEU A 227 -13.27 -16.35 -6.03
N VAL A 228 -12.95 -16.98 -4.89
CA VAL A 228 -12.32 -16.29 -3.75
C VAL A 228 -10.90 -15.84 -4.11
N GLN A 229 -10.12 -16.68 -4.81
CA GLN A 229 -8.78 -16.32 -5.31
C GLN A 229 -8.83 -15.10 -6.22
N ARG A 230 -9.74 -15.12 -7.20
CA ARG A 230 -10.03 -14.00 -8.11
C ARG A 230 -10.36 -12.72 -7.36
N PHE A 231 -11.18 -12.81 -6.32
CA PHE A 231 -11.55 -11.68 -5.47
C PHE A 231 -10.35 -11.08 -4.72
N VAL A 232 -9.58 -11.91 -4.03
CA VAL A 232 -8.42 -11.45 -3.25
C VAL A 232 -7.31 -10.92 -4.18
N ALA A 233 -7.00 -11.60 -5.28
CA ALA A 233 -6.03 -11.14 -6.27
C ALA A 233 -6.43 -9.79 -6.85
N SER A 234 -7.73 -9.61 -7.16
CA SER A 234 -8.24 -8.35 -7.70
C SER A 234 -8.05 -7.18 -6.74
N LEU A 235 -8.24 -7.40 -5.43
CA LEU A 235 -7.98 -6.38 -4.41
C LEU A 235 -6.48 -6.07 -4.27
N LEU A 236 -5.61 -7.08 -4.36
CA LEU A 236 -4.15 -6.87 -4.33
C LEU A 236 -3.64 -6.15 -5.59
N THR A 237 -4.29 -6.34 -6.74
CA THR A 237 -3.93 -5.65 -7.98
C THR A 237 -4.37 -4.19 -7.97
N LYS A 238 -5.56 -3.89 -7.45
CA LYS A 238 -6.16 -2.55 -7.57
C LYS A 238 -7.18 -2.26 -6.48
N PRO A 239 -7.29 -1.00 -6.01
CA PRO A 239 -8.26 -0.64 -4.98
C PRO A 239 -9.71 -0.58 -5.45
N PHE A 240 -10.09 -1.13 -6.61
CA PHE A 240 -11.48 -1.11 -7.06
C PHE A 240 -11.88 -2.42 -7.74
N VAL A 241 -12.87 -3.09 -7.16
CA VAL A 241 -13.43 -4.37 -7.63
C VAL A 241 -14.95 -4.23 -7.77
N ILE A 242 -15.51 -4.79 -8.85
CA ILE A 242 -16.95 -4.88 -9.08
C ILE A 242 -17.34 -6.35 -9.04
N LEU A 243 -18.31 -6.69 -8.20
CA LEU A 243 -18.91 -8.01 -8.10
C LEU A 243 -20.27 -7.97 -8.79
N THR A 244 -20.45 -8.75 -9.85
CA THR A 244 -21.69 -8.78 -10.65
C THR A 244 -22.31 -10.17 -10.61
N GLY A 245 -23.63 -10.29 -10.69
CA GLY A 245 -24.32 -11.58 -10.69
C GLY A 245 -25.78 -11.46 -10.25
N LEU A 246 -26.49 -12.59 -10.24
CA LEU A 246 -27.90 -12.63 -9.84
C LEU A 246 -28.11 -12.14 -8.39
N ALA A 247 -29.30 -11.62 -8.10
CA ALA A 247 -29.67 -11.29 -6.73
C ALA A 247 -29.58 -12.54 -5.83
N GLY A 248 -29.05 -12.38 -4.62
CA GLY A 248 -28.88 -13.51 -3.69
C GLY A 248 -27.70 -14.44 -3.97
N SER A 249 -26.86 -14.17 -4.98
CA SER A 249 -25.67 -15.02 -5.30
C SER A 249 -24.48 -14.88 -4.32
N GLY A 250 -24.62 -14.11 -3.23
CA GLY A 250 -23.59 -14.00 -2.19
C GLY A 250 -22.52 -12.92 -2.41
N LYS A 251 -22.67 -12.03 -3.42
CA LYS A 251 -21.73 -10.92 -3.71
C LYS A 251 -21.38 -10.07 -2.49
N THR A 252 -22.41 -9.46 -1.90
CA THR A 252 -22.27 -8.61 -0.71
C THR A 252 -21.77 -9.41 0.49
N LYS A 253 -22.09 -10.72 0.56
CA LYS A 253 -21.61 -11.60 1.63
C LYS A 253 -20.13 -11.90 1.53
N LEU A 254 -19.58 -12.22 0.35
CA LEU A 254 -18.14 -12.42 0.19
C LEU A 254 -17.35 -11.17 0.60
N ALA A 255 -17.81 -10.00 0.15
CA ALA A 255 -17.21 -8.72 0.51
C ALA A 255 -17.25 -8.48 2.03
N GLN A 256 -18.42 -8.64 2.66
CA GLN A 256 -18.59 -8.51 4.11
C GLN A 256 -17.68 -9.48 4.88
N SER A 257 -17.59 -10.73 4.43
CA SER A 257 -16.78 -11.76 5.07
C SER A 257 -15.30 -11.43 5.03
N PHE A 258 -14.76 -11.02 3.88
CA PHE A 258 -13.36 -10.63 3.78
C PHE A 258 -13.04 -9.41 4.65
N ILE A 259 -13.89 -8.38 4.62
CA ILE A 259 -13.70 -7.16 5.39
C ILE A 259 -13.74 -7.46 6.89
N GLN A 260 -14.74 -8.21 7.36
CA GLN A 260 -14.84 -8.58 8.77
C GLN A 260 -13.68 -9.45 9.22
N TRP A 261 -13.12 -10.26 8.32
CA TRP A 261 -11.96 -11.08 8.56
C TRP A 261 -10.66 -10.30 8.68
N ILE A 262 -10.38 -9.40 7.74
CA ILE A 262 -9.09 -8.68 7.66
C ILE A 262 -9.04 -7.41 8.54
N CYS A 263 -10.17 -6.80 8.87
CA CYS A 263 -10.20 -5.57 9.67
C CYS A 263 -10.17 -5.83 11.19
N GLU A 264 -9.51 -4.96 11.93
CA GLU A 264 -9.45 -4.97 13.41
C GLU A 264 -10.72 -4.38 14.03
N SER A 265 -11.41 -3.48 13.32
CA SER A 265 -12.57 -2.76 13.84
C SER A 265 -13.58 -2.38 12.74
N LYS A 266 -14.79 -2.03 13.16
CA LYS A 266 -15.86 -1.55 12.28
C LYS A 266 -15.62 -0.15 11.71
N GLU A 267 -14.69 0.61 12.28
CA GLU A 267 -14.33 1.96 11.79
C GLU A 267 -13.59 1.89 10.45
N GLN A 268 -13.03 0.72 10.10
CA GLN A 268 -12.27 0.50 8.88
C GLN A 268 -13.15 0.30 7.65
N TYR A 269 -14.48 0.25 7.76
CA TYR A 269 -15.31 0.07 6.58
C TYR A 269 -16.68 0.72 6.65
N LYS A 270 -17.23 1.02 5.47
CA LYS A 270 -18.61 1.48 5.28
C LYS A 270 -19.30 0.64 4.22
N LEU A 271 -20.53 0.21 4.51
CA LEU A 271 -21.44 -0.40 3.56
C LEU A 271 -22.52 0.63 3.23
N VAL A 272 -22.58 1.04 1.97
CA VAL A 272 -23.43 2.13 1.52
C VAL A 272 -24.29 1.62 0.36
N ALA A 273 -25.61 1.62 0.55
CA ALA A 273 -26.54 1.38 -0.53
C ALA A 273 -26.62 2.62 -1.42
N VAL A 274 -26.37 2.45 -2.72
CA VAL A 274 -26.42 3.55 -3.68
C VAL A 274 -27.88 3.95 -3.91
N GLY A 275 -28.18 5.24 -3.82
CA GLY A 275 -29.52 5.76 -4.13
C GLY A 275 -29.73 5.91 -5.63
N ALA A 276 -30.97 5.75 -6.10
CA ALA A 276 -31.33 5.94 -7.51
C ALA A 276 -31.26 7.41 -7.98
N ASP A 277 -31.16 8.36 -7.04
CA ASP A 277 -31.09 9.80 -7.26
C ASP A 277 -29.66 10.36 -7.21
N TRP A 278 -28.65 9.49 -7.12
CA TRP A 278 -27.24 9.89 -7.05
C TRP A 278 -26.73 10.38 -8.41
N ILE A 279 -26.75 11.70 -8.60
CA ILE A 279 -26.38 12.36 -9.85
C ILE A 279 -25.04 13.13 -9.80
N ASN A 280 -24.45 13.30 -8.62
CA ASN A 280 -23.22 14.06 -8.40
C ASN A 280 -22.41 13.45 -7.24
N ARG A 281 -21.25 14.03 -6.90
CA ARG A 281 -20.35 13.52 -5.84
C ARG A 281 -20.84 13.73 -4.40
N GLU A 282 -21.87 14.55 -4.18
CA GLU A 282 -22.29 15.01 -2.86
C GLU A 282 -22.72 13.87 -1.93
N PRO A 283 -23.41 12.80 -2.40
CA PRO A 283 -23.71 11.66 -1.56
C PRO A 283 -22.46 10.99 -0.98
N LEU A 284 -21.28 11.11 -1.61
CA LEU A 284 -20.05 10.47 -1.11
C LEU A 284 -19.09 11.45 -0.41
N LEU A 285 -19.02 12.69 -0.87
CA LEU A 285 -18.03 13.67 -0.42
C LEU A 285 -18.65 14.89 0.28
N GLY A 286 -19.96 15.06 0.24
CA GLY A 286 -20.62 16.26 0.75
C GLY A 286 -20.31 17.52 -0.06
N TYR A 287 -20.57 18.68 0.53
CA TYR A 287 -20.37 19.98 -0.12
C TYR A 287 -20.16 21.13 0.90
N PRO A 288 -19.46 22.22 0.51
CA PRO A 288 -19.36 23.41 1.36
C PRO A 288 -20.70 24.11 1.50
N ASN A 289 -21.06 24.50 2.73
CA ASN A 289 -22.29 25.27 2.97
C ASN A 289 -22.18 26.66 2.33
N GLY A 290 -23.14 27.01 1.46
CA GLY A 290 -23.19 28.30 0.78
C GLY A 290 -23.61 29.47 1.67
N LEU A 291 -24.31 29.20 2.78
CA LEU A 291 -24.82 30.23 3.71
C LEU A 291 -23.85 30.48 4.87
N ASN A 292 -23.10 29.47 5.30
CA ASN A 292 -22.08 29.58 6.34
C ASN A 292 -20.71 29.18 5.79
N SER A 293 -19.80 30.15 5.69
CA SER A 293 -18.45 29.93 5.13
C SER A 293 -17.54 29.06 5.98
N LYS A 294 -17.92 28.76 7.24
CA LYS A 294 -17.19 27.89 8.16
C LYS A 294 -17.70 26.44 8.17
N ASP A 295 -18.81 26.17 7.52
CA ASP A 295 -19.46 24.86 7.61
C ASP A 295 -19.24 24.06 6.32
N TYR A 296 -19.00 22.76 6.48
CA TYR A 296 -19.02 21.76 5.43
C TYR A 296 -20.10 20.73 5.75
N VAL A 297 -21.00 20.47 4.80
CA VAL A 297 -22.07 19.49 4.94
C VAL A 297 -21.50 18.12 4.54
N THR A 298 -21.26 17.25 5.50
CA THR A 298 -20.81 15.87 5.26
C THR A 298 -22.01 14.95 5.00
N PRO A 299 -21.84 13.88 4.20
CA PRO A 299 -22.91 12.93 3.94
C PRO A 299 -23.14 11.98 5.13
N ASP A 300 -24.38 11.55 5.34
CA ASP A 300 -24.76 10.65 6.45
C ASP A 300 -24.13 9.25 6.36
N ASN A 301 -23.57 8.86 5.22
CA ASN A 301 -22.94 7.56 5.02
C ASN A 301 -21.47 7.48 5.48
N GLU A 302 -20.93 8.59 5.99
CA GLU A 302 -19.60 8.68 6.59
C GLU A 302 -18.44 8.27 5.66
N VAL A 303 -18.63 8.36 4.35
CA VAL A 303 -17.60 8.00 3.36
C VAL A 303 -16.42 8.96 3.41
N LEU A 304 -16.67 10.27 3.58
CA LEU A 304 -15.60 11.26 3.72
C LEU A 304 -14.79 11.02 5.00
N GLU A 305 -15.46 10.73 6.11
CA GLU A 305 -14.87 10.41 7.40
C GLU A 305 -14.01 9.15 7.34
N LEU A 306 -14.46 8.13 6.61
CA LEU A 306 -13.69 6.91 6.32
C LEU A 306 -12.39 7.26 5.58
N MET A 307 -12.46 8.09 4.52
CA MET A 307 -11.27 8.50 3.76
C MET A 307 -10.29 9.33 4.60
N LEU A 308 -10.81 10.26 5.41
CA LEU A 308 -10.00 11.08 6.32
C LEU A 308 -9.29 10.22 7.37
N THR A 309 -9.98 9.24 7.92
CA THR A 309 -9.42 8.31 8.90
C THR A 309 -8.38 7.38 8.29
N ALA A 310 -8.66 6.83 7.10
CA ALA A 310 -7.73 5.99 6.36
C ALA A 310 -6.42 6.72 6.00
N SER A 311 -6.50 8.04 5.74
CA SER A 311 -5.36 8.89 5.37
C SER A 311 -4.39 9.20 6.51
N LYS A 312 -4.77 8.93 7.77
CA LYS A 312 -3.91 9.21 8.94
C LYS A 312 -2.66 8.33 8.92
N ILE A 313 -1.53 8.86 9.39
CA ILE A 313 -0.22 8.19 9.34
C ILE A 313 -0.25 6.89 10.14
N GLU A 314 -0.89 6.89 11.31
CA GLU A 314 -1.08 5.75 12.19
C GLU A 314 -1.99 4.64 11.63
N ASN A 315 -2.63 4.87 10.48
CA ASN A 315 -3.57 3.94 9.85
C ASN A 315 -3.07 3.38 8.51
N GLN A 316 -1.89 3.81 8.02
CA GLN A 316 -1.40 3.47 6.67
C GLN A 316 -1.09 1.98 6.44
N ASP A 317 -0.96 1.20 7.51
CA ASP A 317 -0.75 -0.25 7.54
C ASP A 317 -2.06 -1.04 7.71
N LYS A 318 -3.18 -0.36 7.93
CA LYS A 318 -4.50 -0.96 8.10
C LYS A 318 -5.34 -0.81 6.84
N PRO A 319 -5.98 -1.87 6.33
CA PRO A 319 -6.88 -1.76 5.18
C PRO A 319 -8.21 -1.13 5.59
N TYR A 320 -8.71 -0.27 4.71
CA TYR A 320 -10.01 0.38 4.81
C TYR A 320 -10.86 0.00 3.60
N PHE A 321 -12.16 -0.16 3.78
CA PHE A 321 -13.06 -0.64 2.72
C PHE A 321 -14.32 0.20 2.58
N LEU A 322 -14.64 0.58 1.35
CA LEU A 322 -15.94 1.13 0.97
C LEU A 322 -16.68 0.10 0.13
N VAL A 323 -17.81 -0.41 0.63
CA VAL A 323 -18.70 -1.28 -0.14
C VAL A 323 -19.87 -0.45 -0.65
N LEU A 324 -20.02 -0.37 -1.96
CA LEU A 324 -21.15 0.28 -2.64
C LEU A 324 -22.11 -0.81 -3.09
N ASP A 325 -23.20 -0.99 -2.36
CA ASP A 325 -24.23 -1.98 -2.68
C ASP A 325 -25.15 -1.44 -3.77
N GLU A 326 -25.47 -2.26 -4.76
CA GLU A 326 -26.26 -1.89 -5.94
C GLU A 326 -25.68 -0.67 -6.68
N MET A 327 -24.37 -0.72 -6.93
CA MET A 327 -23.60 0.39 -7.49
C MET A 327 -24.20 0.90 -8.82
N ASN A 328 -24.80 0.02 -9.62
CA ASN A 328 -25.41 0.32 -10.91
C ASN A 328 -26.84 0.89 -10.84
N LEU A 329 -27.40 1.14 -9.64
CA LEU A 329 -28.71 1.77 -9.49
C LEU A 329 -28.72 3.23 -9.96
N SER A 330 -27.56 3.88 -9.94
CA SER A 330 -27.32 5.21 -10.49
C SER A 330 -26.17 5.20 -11.51
N HIS A 331 -26.07 6.26 -12.32
CA HIS A 331 -24.96 6.43 -13.26
C HIS A 331 -23.62 6.59 -12.52
N VAL A 332 -22.88 5.49 -12.39
CA VAL A 332 -21.61 5.44 -11.63
C VAL A 332 -20.60 6.48 -12.06
N GLU A 333 -20.46 6.74 -13.36
CA GLU A 333 -19.55 7.76 -13.88
C GLU A 333 -19.88 9.19 -13.44
N ARG A 334 -21.07 9.46 -12.88
CA ARG A 334 -21.46 10.79 -12.41
C ARG A 334 -21.12 10.99 -10.95
N TYR A 335 -21.69 10.15 -10.06
CA TYR A 335 -21.48 10.30 -8.63
C TYR A 335 -20.09 9.85 -8.18
N PHE A 336 -19.47 8.94 -8.93
CA PHE A 336 -18.14 8.39 -8.64
C PHE A 336 -17.01 9.04 -9.46
N ALA A 337 -17.29 10.13 -10.17
CA ALA A 337 -16.36 10.77 -11.09
C ALA A 337 -15.01 11.15 -10.43
N ASP A 338 -15.06 11.81 -9.26
CA ASP A 338 -13.84 12.23 -8.56
C ASP A 338 -12.99 11.02 -8.13
N PHE A 339 -13.62 9.94 -7.63
CA PHE A 339 -12.94 8.70 -7.24
C PHE A 339 -12.26 8.06 -8.45
N LEU A 340 -12.97 7.95 -9.58
CA LEU A 340 -12.40 7.44 -10.83
C LEU A 340 -11.19 8.27 -11.25
N SER A 341 -11.29 9.61 -11.16
CA SER A 341 -10.20 10.52 -11.52
C SER A 341 -8.96 10.36 -10.64
N ILE A 342 -9.09 10.37 -9.31
CA ILE A 342 -7.92 10.26 -8.42
C ILE A 342 -7.33 8.85 -8.33
N MET A 343 -8.04 7.83 -8.80
CA MET A 343 -7.45 6.51 -9.06
C MET A 343 -6.62 6.47 -10.35
N GLU A 344 -6.66 7.52 -11.17
CA GLU A 344 -5.81 7.65 -12.37
C GLU A 344 -4.63 8.58 -12.14
N SER A 345 -4.90 9.74 -11.57
CA SER A 345 -3.92 10.78 -11.28
C SER A 345 -3.54 10.68 -9.81
N GLU A 346 -2.25 10.75 -9.47
CA GLU A 346 -1.81 10.96 -8.07
C GLU A 346 -2.19 12.36 -7.50
N ASP A 347 -3.18 13.01 -8.13
CA ASP A 347 -3.78 14.27 -7.74
C ASP A 347 -4.69 14.12 -6.50
N SER A 348 -5.25 15.26 -6.07
CA SER A 348 -6.17 15.35 -4.95
C SER A 348 -7.55 15.84 -5.41
N ILE A 349 -8.61 15.34 -4.76
CA ILE A 349 -9.96 15.85 -4.92
C ILE A 349 -10.05 17.18 -4.20
N LYS A 350 -10.54 18.21 -4.91
CA LYS A 350 -10.80 19.52 -4.31
C LYS A 350 -12.22 19.56 -3.72
N LEU A 351 -12.29 19.60 -2.39
CA LEU A 351 -13.54 19.65 -1.63
C LEU A 351 -14.11 21.07 -1.60
N TYR A 352 -13.29 22.08 -1.30
CA TYR A 352 -13.72 23.48 -1.29
C TYR A 352 -12.56 24.47 -1.49
N THR A 353 -12.88 25.77 -1.48
CA THR A 353 -11.89 26.88 -1.48
C THR A 353 -12.25 27.91 -0.42
N GLY A 354 -11.26 28.69 0.02
CA GLY A 354 -11.46 29.81 0.93
C GLY A 354 -11.09 29.48 2.38
N ALA A 355 -11.84 30.02 3.34
CA ALA A 355 -11.59 29.82 4.76
C ALA A 355 -11.78 28.35 5.17
N GLU A 356 -11.08 27.92 6.22
CA GLU A 356 -11.22 26.60 6.81
C GLU A 356 -12.67 26.29 7.18
N ARG A 357 -13.08 25.05 6.88
CA ARG A 357 -14.43 24.56 7.16
C ARG A 357 -14.39 23.33 8.03
N LYS A 358 -15.42 23.19 8.86
CA LYS A 358 -15.62 22.03 9.72
C LYS A 358 -16.93 21.30 9.40
N SER A 359 -16.97 20.01 9.68
CA SER A 359 -18.20 19.21 9.60
C SER A 359 -19.19 19.61 10.71
N THR A 360 -20.39 19.06 10.63
CA THR A 360 -21.42 19.15 11.67
C THR A 360 -20.94 18.65 13.05
N ASN A 361 -19.95 17.75 13.07
CA ASN A 361 -19.33 17.21 14.28
C ASN A 361 -18.04 17.95 14.71
N ASP A 362 -17.85 19.20 14.27
CA ASP A 362 -16.69 20.06 14.55
C ASP A 362 -15.33 19.47 14.09
N THR A 363 -15.35 18.50 13.17
CA THR A 363 -14.14 17.92 12.56
C THR A 363 -13.64 18.81 11.44
N GLU A 364 -12.36 19.17 11.44
CA GLU A 364 -11.75 19.95 10.35
C GLU A 364 -11.77 19.17 9.04
N ILE A 365 -12.33 19.79 7.99
CA ILE A 365 -12.35 19.21 6.65
C ILE A 365 -11.25 19.88 5.83
N PRO A 366 -10.30 19.12 5.25
CA PRO A 366 -9.25 19.70 4.44
C PRO A 366 -9.82 20.26 3.13
N GLN A 367 -9.15 21.24 2.53
CA GLN A 367 -9.58 21.79 1.23
C GLN A 367 -9.44 20.77 0.10
N THR A 368 -8.48 19.87 0.22
CA THR A 368 -8.21 18.79 -0.72
C THR A 368 -7.97 17.48 0.00
N ILE A 369 -8.28 16.36 -0.68
CA ILE A 369 -8.04 15.01 -0.16
C ILE A 369 -7.45 14.12 -1.25
N SER A 370 -6.36 13.43 -0.94
CA SER A 370 -5.73 12.45 -1.85
C SER A 370 -6.32 11.06 -1.66
N TRP A 371 -6.12 10.17 -2.64
CA TRP A 371 -6.50 8.76 -2.51
C TRP A 371 -5.74 8.09 -1.35
N PRO A 372 -6.41 7.57 -0.30
CA PRO A 372 -5.74 6.80 0.73
C PRO A 372 -5.25 5.47 0.13
N LYS A 373 -3.93 5.22 0.14
CA LYS A 373 -3.32 4.02 -0.49
C LYS A 373 -3.72 2.69 0.14
N ASN A 374 -4.42 2.73 1.27
CA ASN A 374 -4.97 1.61 2.03
C ASN A 374 -6.50 1.51 1.93
N LEU A 375 -7.16 2.35 1.13
CA LEU A 375 -8.59 2.29 0.87
C LEU A 375 -8.88 1.41 -0.36
N PHE A 376 -9.82 0.48 -0.22
CA PHE A 376 -10.32 -0.38 -1.29
C PHE A 376 -11.82 -0.18 -1.45
N ILE A 377 -12.29 -0.19 -2.68
CA ILE A 377 -13.71 -0.06 -3.05
C ILE A 377 -14.19 -1.39 -3.62
N ILE A 378 -15.35 -1.83 -3.14
CA ILE A 378 -16.05 -2.99 -3.69
C ILE A 378 -17.46 -2.54 -4.09
N GLY A 379 -17.75 -2.57 -5.39
CA GLY A 379 -19.11 -2.34 -5.90
C GLY A 379 -19.84 -3.66 -6.11
N THR A 380 -21.08 -3.79 -5.66
CA THR A 380 -21.93 -4.94 -5.99
C THR A 380 -22.96 -4.54 -7.04
N VAL A 381 -23.27 -5.47 -7.95
CA VAL A 381 -24.09 -5.23 -9.13
C VAL A 381 -25.08 -6.37 -9.28
N ASN A 382 -26.36 -6.05 -9.28
CA ASN A 382 -27.42 -6.98 -9.63
C ASN A 382 -27.66 -6.87 -11.14
N ILE A 383 -27.66 -8.01 -11.83
CA ILE A 383 -27.84 -8.06 -13.29
C ILE A 383 -29.34 -8.07 -13.66
N ASP A 384 -30.21 -8.38 -12.70
CA ASP A 384 -31.58 -8.83 -12.94
C ASP A 384 -32.60 -7.67 -13.00
N GLU A 385 -32.13 -6.43 -12.85
CA GLU A 385 -32.97 -5.24 -12.69
C GLU A 385 -32.58 -4.10 -13.65
N THR A 386 -33.54 -3.18 -13.84
CA THR A 386 -33.49 -1.93 -14.62
C THR A 386 -32.35 -1.00 -14.19
N THR A 387 -31.14 -1.33 -14.57
CA THR A 387 -29.92 -0.69 -14.07
C THR A 387 -29.04 -0.19 -15.20
N TYR A 388 -28.16 0.75 -14.89
CA TYR A 388 -27.30 1.38 -15.89
C TYR A 388 -26.10 0.50 -16.21
N MET A 389 -25.84 0.29 -17.51
CA MET A 389 -24.58 -0.31 -17.95
C MET A 389 -23.40 0.57 -17.55
N PHE A 390 -22.29 -0.06 -17.15
CA PHE A 390 -21.05 0.66 -16.89
C PHE A 390 -20.44 1.19 -18.17
N SER A 391 -19.97 2.44 -18.15
CA SER A 391 -19.13 2.95 -19.22
C SER A 391 -17.74 2.27 -19.21
N PRO A 392 -17.05 2.23 -20.36
CA PRO A 392 -15.67 1.75 -20.44
C PRO A 392 -14.73 2.43 -19.45
N LYS A 393 -14.99 3.71 -19.12
CA LYS A 393 -14.24 4.46 -18.11
C LYS A 393 -14.26 3.78 -16.75
N VAL A 394 -15.42 3.28 -16.30
CA VAL A 394 -15.55 2.57 -15.02
C VAL A 394 -14.88 1.20 -15.09
N LEU A 395 -15.14 0.45 -16.16
CA LEU A 395 -14.62 -0.91 -16.36
C LEU A 395 -13.09 -0.94 -16.50
N ASP A 396 -12.49 0.09 -17.09
CA ASP A 396 -11.04 0.26 -17.13
C ASP A 396 -10.45 0.45 -15.72
N ARG A 397 -11.24 0.99 -14.78
CA ARG A 397 -10.80 1.22 -13.39
C ARG A 397 -11.07 0.09 -12.43
N ALA A 398 -11.90 -0.88 -12.78
CA ALA A 398 -12.23 -2.00 -11.92
C ALA A 398 -11.65 -3.34 -12.41
N ASN A 399 -11.53 -4.29 -11.50
CA ASN A 399 -11.62 -5.71 -11.82
C ASN A 399 -13.07 -6.15 -11.70
N VAL A 400 -13.62 -6.83 -12.70
CA VAL A 400 -15.02 -7.28 -12.67
C VAL A 400 -15.08 -8.78 -12.44
N ILE A 401 -15.79 -9.21 -11.41
CA ILE A 401 -15.94 -10.62 -11.04
C ILE A 401 -17.41 -10.99 -11.14
N GLU A 402 -17.73 -11.88 -12.08
CA GLU A 402 -19.06 -12.49 -12.19
C GLU A 402 -19.22 -13.62 -11.16
N PHE A 403 -20.29 -13.53 -10.38
CA PHE A 403 -20.76 -14.55 -9.45
C PHE A 403 -21.77 -15.41 -10.15
N LYS A 404 -21.42 -16.68 -10.30
CA LYS A 404 -22.29 -17.74 -10.78
C LYS A 404 -22.46 -18.74 -9.64
N LEU A 405 -23.71 -19.14 -9.38
CA LEU A 405 -23.98 -20.29 -8.52
C LEU A 405 -23.78 -21.54 -9.37
N ASP A 406 -22.86 -22.40 -8.96
CA ASP A 406 -22.73 -23.73 -9.56
C ASP A 406 -23.85 -24.64 -9.05
N GLU A 407 -24.24 -25.62 -9.86
CA GLU A 407 -25.21 -26.65 -9.47
C GLU A 407 -24.68 -27.45 -8.27
N ASP A 408 -23.38 -27.74 -8.25
CA ASP A 408 -22.76 -28.50 -7.16
C ASP A 408 -22.64 -27.70 -5.86
N ASP A 409 -22.39 -26.39 -5.96
CA ASP A 409 -22.46 -25.47 -4.81
C ASP A 409 -23.87 -25.44 -4.21
N LEU A 410 -24.88 -25.36 -5.09
CA LEU A 410 -26.28 -25.36 -4.66
C LEU A 410 -26.69 -26.70 -4.05
N LYS A 411 -26.31 -27.83 -4.64
CA LYS A 411 -26.55 -29.16 -4.07
C LYS A 411 -25.93 -29.30 -2.68
N SER A 412 -24.68 -28.86 -2.52
CA SER A 412 -23.96 -28.91 -1.26
C SER A 412 -24.66 -28.08 -0.18
N PHE A 413 -25.10 -26.86 -0.53
CA PHE A 413 -25.87 -26.01 0.37
C PHE A 413 -27.23 -26.61 0.75
N LEU A 414 -27.97 -27.17 -0.22
CA LEU A 414 -29.27 -27.78 0.01
C LEU A 414 -29.21 -29.06 0.86
N ALA A 415 -28.10 -29.79 0.81
CA ALA A 415 -27.89 -30.98 1.62
C ALA A 415 -27.78 -30.66 3.12
N GLU A 416 -27.13 -29.54 3.48
CA GLU A 416 -26.98 -29.09 4.87
C GLU A 416 -27.19 -27.57 4.99
N PRO A 417 -28.44 -27.08 4.99
CA PRO A 417 -28.73 -25.66 5.11
C PRO A 417 -28.38 -25.17 6.51
N LYS A 418 -27.21 -24.55 6.66
CA LYS A 418 -26.72 -23.96 7.91
C LYS A 418 -26.87 -22.45 7.87
N LYS A 419 -27.18 -21.86 9.03
CA LYS A 419 -27.20 -20.41 9.17
C LYS A 419 -25.77 -19.88 9.11
N VAL A 420 -25.54 -18.88 8.28
CA VAL A 420 -24.25 -18.17 8.19
C VAL A 420 -23.94 -17.51 9.54
N ASP A 421 -22.73 -17.72 10.03
CA ASP A 421 -22.23 -17.13 11.28
C ASP A 421 -21.01 -16.26 11.01
N LEU A 422 -21.25 -15.00 10.62
CA LEU A 422 -20.17 -14.04 10.35
C LEU A 422 -19.38 -13.65 11.61
N SER A 423 -19.89 -13.94 12.82
CA SER A 423 -19.19 -13.57 14.05
C SER A 423 -17.85 -14.27 14.19
N GLN A 424 -17.73 -15.48 13.63
CA GLN A 424 -16.51 -16.29 13.61
C GLN A 424 -15.39 -15.64 12.80
N LEU A 425 -15.74 -14.82 11.80
CA LEU A 425 -14.76 -14.15 10.96
C LEU A 425 -14.13 -12.94 11.65
N THR A 426 -14.78 -12.37 12.68
CA THR A 426 -14.45 -11.04 13.19
C THR A 426 -12.97 -10.93 13.61
N SER A 427 -12.21 -10.19 12.82
CA SER A 427 -10.79 -9.89 13.02
C SER A 427 -9.85 -11.09 13.08
N GLU A 428 -10.28 -12.27 12.63
CA GLU A 428 -9.47 -13.49 12.63
C GLU A 428 -8.21 -13.34 11.74
N GLY A 429 -8.35 -12.61 10.64
CA GLY A 429 -7.26 -12.27 9.72
C GLY A 429 -6.52 -10.98 10.04
N ALA A 430 -6.88 -10.24 11.09
CA ALA A 430 -6.36 -8.89 11.35
C ALA A 430 -4.83 -8.83 11.49
N ALA A 431 -4.19 -9.89 12.01
CA ALA A 431 -2.73 -9.99 12.11
C ALA A 431 -2.01 -10.07 10.73
N MET A 432 -2.75 -10.30 9.65
CA MET A 432 -2.27 -10.32 8.26
C MET A 432 -2.54 -9.02 7.50
N ALA A 433 -3.25 -8.06 8.10
CA ALA A 433 -3.67 -6.80 7.48
C ALA A 433 -2.49 -5.99 6.92
N SER A 434 -1.41 -5.85 7.68
CA SER A 434 -0.20 -5.13 7.26
C SER A 434 0.51 -5.82 6.10
N SER A 435 0.55 -7.16 6.11
CA SER A 435 1.08 -7.95 4.99
C SER A 435 0.21 -7.79 3.74
N PHE A 436 -1.11 -7.76 3.88
CA PHE A 436 -2.04 -7.53 2.77
C PHE A 436 -1.81 -6.16 2.11
N ILE A 437 -1.71 -5.10 2.92
CA ILE A 437 -1.39 -3.74 2.44
C ILE A 437 -0.03 -3.68 1.76
N THR A 438 0.96 -4.40 2.28
CA THR A 438 2.29 -4.45 1.68
C THR A 438 2.24 -5.13 0.31
N LEU A 439 1.54 -6.25 0.19
CA LEU A 439 1.34 -6.97 -1.07
C LEU A 439 0.57 -6.13 -2.10
N SER A 440 -0.43 -5.36 -1.66
CA SER A 440 -1.22 -4.51 -2.57
C SER A 440 -0.46 -3.30 -3.10
N LYS A 441 0.62 -2.89 -2.43
CA LYS A 441 1.52 -1.81 -2.87
C LYS A 441 2.64 -2.30 -3.81
N GLN A 442 2.84 -3.61 -3.93
CA GLN A 442 3.83 -4.19 -4.81
C GLN A 442 3.32 -4.22 -6.25
N ASN A 443 3.92 -3.40 -7.10
CA ASN A 443 3.58 -3.29 -8.52
C ASN A 443 4.48 -4.18 -9.41
N ASP A 444 4.92 -5.33 -8.89
CA ASP A 444 5.76 -6.24 -9.65
C ASP A 444 4.95 -6.90 -10.77
N THR A 445 5.30 -6.64 -12.01
CA THR A 445 4.73 -7.32 -13.17
C THR A 445 5.53 -8.58 -13.48
N ALA A 446 4.85 -9.65 -13.89
CA ALA A 446 5.50 -10.83 -14.45
C ALA A 446 5.39 -10.77 -15.98
N SER A 447 6.52 -10.87 -16.68
CA SER A 447 6.52 -11.06 -18.13
C SER A 447 6.35 -12.55 -18.43
N ASN A 448 5.35 -12.90 -19.24
CA ASN A 448 5.07 -14.26 -19.66
C ASN A 448 4.74 -14.24 -21.16
N GLU A 449 5.43 -15.07 -21.94
CA GLU A 449 5.31 -15.07 -23.41
C GLU A 449 3.91 -15.51 -23.86
N VAL A 450 3.36 -16.57 -23.23
CA VAL A 450 2.00 -17.07 -23.51
C VAL A 450 0.94 -16.02 -23.20
N LEU A 451 1.08 -15.30 -22.08
CA LEU A 451 0.19 -14.19 -21.75
C LEU A 451 0.26 -13.09 -22.82
N ASN A 452 1.46 -12.69 -23.23
CA ASN A 452 1.66 -11.64 -24.23
C ASN A 452 1.04 -12.01 -25.58
N GLU A 453 1.28 -13.23 -26.05
CA GLU A 453 0.70 -13.75 -27.29
C GLU A 453 -0.83 -13.77 -27.21
N THR A 454 -1.38 -14.31 -26.12
CA THR A 454 -2.84 -14.36 -25.91
C THR A 454 -3.45 -12.95 -25.91
N LEU A 455 -2.84 -11.98 -25.23
CA LEU A 455 -3.33 -10.61 -25.20
C LEU A 455 -3.34 -9.97 -26.59
N VAL A 456 -2.33 -10.25 -27.43
CA VAL A 456 -2.28 -9.75 -28.80
C VAL A 456 -3.39 -10.36 -29.66
N GLU A 457 -3.70 -11.65 -29.48
CA GLU A 457 -4.81 -12.31 -30.18
C GLU A 457 -6.18 -11.75 -29.77
N PHE A 458 -6.45 -11.66 -28.47
CA PHE A 458 -7.67 -11.04 -27.96
C PHE A 458 -7.80 -9.58 -28.41
N PHE A 459 -6.70 -8.82 -28.42
CA PHE A 459 -6.71 -7.43 -28.89
C PHE A 459 -7.19 -7.30 -30.34
N LYS A 460 -6.75 -8.19 -31.25
CA LYS A 460 -7.17 -8.18 -32.66
C LYS A 460 -8.68 -8.36 -32.78
N GLU A 461 -9.24 -9.32 -32.05
CA GLU A 461 -10.66 -9.65 -32.11
C GLU A 461 -11.55 -8.57 -31.48
N LEU A 462 -11.11 -7.99 -30.35
CA LEU A 462 -11.80 -6.91 -29.65
C LEU A 462 -11.79 -5.59 -30.46
N LYS A 463 -10.71 -5.32 -31.19
CA LYS A 463 -10.59 -4.12 -32.03
C LYS A 463 -11.65 -4.07 -33.15
N MET A 464 -12.11 -5.21 -33.64
CA MET A 464 -13.13 -5.25 -34.71
C MET A 464 -14.48 -4.67 -34.29
N ILE A 465 -14.77 -4.64 -32.99
CA ILE A 465 -16.01 -4.11 -32.43
C ILE A 465 -15.83 -2.80 -31.65
N GLY A 466 -14.61 -2.26 -31.62
CA GLY A 466 -14.27 -1.05 -30.86
C GLY A 466 -14.18 -1.29 -29.34
N ALA A 467 -13.87 -2.52 -28.92
CA ALA A 467 -13.75 -2.93 -27.52
C ALA A 467 -12.28 -3.20 -27.12
N GLU A 468 -11.33 -2.74 -27.92
CA GLU A 468 -9.91 -2.91 -27.64
C GLU A 468 -9.48 -2.27 -26.31
N PHE A 469 -8.40 -2.78 -25.75
CA PHE A 469 -7.86 -2.29 -24.49
C PHE A 469 -6.54 -1.52 -24.70
N GLY A 470 -6.32 -0.50 -23.88
CA GLY A 470 -5.09 0.29 -23.92
C GLY A 470 -3.98 -0.28 -23.06
N TYR A 471 -2.81 0.38 -23.09
CA TYR A 471 -1.63 0.01 -22.30
C TYR A 471 -1.90 -0.12 -20.80
N ARG A 472 -2.81 0.71 -20.25
CA ARG A 472 -3.19 0.64 -18.84
C ARG A 472 -3.81 -0.72 -18.49
N THR A 473 -4.80 -1.16 -19.26
CA THR A 473 -5.43 -2.46 -19.03
C THR A 473 -4.42 -3.59 -19.20
N ALA A 474 -3.53 -3.50 -20.19
CA ALA A 474 -2.47 -4.50 -20.40
C ALA A 474 -1.52 -4.60 -19.20
N PHE A 475 -1.07 -3.46 -18.66
CA PHE A 475 -0.23 -3.41 -17.45
C PHE A 475 -0.96 -4.01 -16.24
N GLU A 476 -2.25 -3.67 -16.06
CA GLU A 476 -3.07 -4.22 -14.98
C GLU A 476 -3.25 -5.73 -15.08
N ILE A 477 -3.39 -6.28 -16.29
CA ILE A 477 -3.44 -7.73 -16.51
C ILE A 477 -2.13 -8.40 -16.08
N HIS A 478 -0.97 -7.82 -16.41
CA HIS A 478 0.32 -8.35 -15.98
C HIS A 478 0.49 -8.32 -14.46
N LEU A 479 0.00 -7.26 -13.82
CA LEU A 479 -0.01 -7.16 -12.37
C LEU A 479 -0.93 -8.21 -11.75
N LEU A 480 -2.14 -8.39 -12.27
CA LEU A 480 -3.08 -9.42 -11.82
C LEU A 480 -2.51 -10.83 -11.96
N PHE A 481 -1.90 -11.13 -13.11
CA PHE A 481 -1.23 -12.40 -13.37
C PHE A 481 -0.11 -12.68 -12.35
N ALA A 482 0.69 -11.67 -12.00
CA ALA A 482 1.72 -11.79 -10.98
C ALA A 482 1.11 -12.00 -9.58
N GLN A 483 0.04 -11.28 -9.24
CA GLN A 483 -0.62 -11.39 -7.94
C GLN A 483 -1.25 -12.78 -7.70
N PHE A 484 -1.81 -13.42 -8.73
CA PHE A 484 -2.27 -14.80 -8.62
C PHE A 484 -1.16 -15.75 -8.15
N SER A 485 0.05 -15.61 -8.71
CA SER A 485 1.19 -16.44 -8.34
C SER A 485 1.70 -16.18 -6.91
N LYS A 486 1.45 -14.99 -6.36
CA LYS A 486 1.82 -14.62 -4.98
C LYS A 486 0.84 -15.19 -3.95
N ILE A 487 -0.43 -15.29 -4.32
CA ILE A 487 -1.52 -15.80 -3.48
C ILE A 487 -1.55 -17.32 -3.47
N ASP A 488 -1.46 -17.94 -4.65
CA ASP A 488 -1.53 -19.39 -4.80
C ASP A 488 -0.62 -19.84 -5.96
N SER A 489 0.46 -20.52 -5.61
CA SER A 489 1.41 -21.05 -6.59
C SER A 489 0.90 -22.29 -7.33
N SER A 490 -0.25 -22.85 -6.96
CA SER A 490 -0.84 -24.02 -7.62
C SER A 490 -1.61 -23.67 -8.89
N LEU A 491 -1.98 -22.40 -9.09
CA LEU A 491 -2.66 -21.95 -10.29
C LEU A 491 -1.77 -22.09 -11.53
N SER A 492 -2.29 -22.74 -12.56
CA SER A 492 -1.64 -22.81 -13.87
C SER A 492 -1.60 -21.44 -14.53
N ASP A 493 -0.68 -21.24 -15.46
CA ASP A 493 -0.63 -19.99 -16.21
C ASP A 493 -1.88 -19.81 -17.10
N GLU A 494 -2.47 -20.90 -17.56
CA GLU A 494 -3.75 -20.90 -18.29
C GLU A 494 -4.91 -20.40 -17.44
N ASP A 495 -5.06 -20.88 -16.19
CA ASP A 495 -6.08 -20.39 -15.26
C ASP A 495 -5.90 -18.89 -14.99
N LYS A 496 -4.66 -18.43 -14.79
CA LYS A 496 -4.37 -17.00 -14.55
C LYS A 496 -4.73 -16.14 -15.75
N ILE A 497 -4.39 -16.59 -16.96
CA ILE A 497 -4.74 -15.90 -18.22
C ILE A 497 -6.26 -15.87 -18.37
N ASP A 498 -6.93 -17.00 -18.17
CA ASP A 498 -8.38 -17.12 -18.24
C ASP A 498 -9.08 -16.13 -17.29
N PHE A 499 -8.65 -16.10 -16.02
CA PHE A 499 -9.22 -15.18 -15.05
C PHE A 499 -8.97 -13.71 -15.43
N ALA A 500 -7.78 -13.39 -15.93
CA ALA A 500 -7.48 -12.02 -16.37
C ALA A 500 -8.34 -11.61 -17.59
N VAL A 501 -8.51 -12.49 -18.58
CA VAL A 501 -9.38 -12.27 -19.74
C VAL A 501 -10.82 -12.04 -19.28
N MET A 502 -11.35 -12.94 -18.45
CA MET A 502 -12.71 -12.87 -17.91
C MET A 502 -12.97 -11.58 -17.11
N GLN A 503 -11.97 -11.08 -16.36
CA GLN A 503 -12.13 -9.94 -15.46
C GLN A 503 -11.83 -8.58 -16.08
N LYS A 504 -10.98 -8.51 -17.10
CA LYS A 504 -10.48 -7.24 -17.66
C LYS A 504 -10.87 -7.00 -19.12
N LEU A 505 -11.09 -8.06 -19.90
CA LEU A 505 -11.35 -7.95 -21.33
C LEU A 505 -12.84 -8.14 -21.65
N LEU A 506 -13.41 -9.27 -21.22
CA LEU A 506 -14.80 -9.61 -21.51
C LEU A 506 -15.85 -8.62 -20.96
N PRO A 507 -15.65 -7.90 -19.83
CA PRO A 507 -16.63 -6.94 -19.34
C PRO A 507 -17.00 -5.81 -20.32
N LYS A 508 -16.14 -5.54 -21.30
CA LYS A 508 -16.36 -4.50 -22.32
C LYS A 508 -17.24 -4.98 -23.47
N LEU A 509 -17.55 -6.27 -23.53
CA LEU A 509 -18.34 -6.85 -24.60
C LEU A 509 -19.82 -6.54 -24.41
N HIS A 510 -20.37 -5.80 -25.38
CA HIS A 510 -21.80 -5.61 -25.54
C HIS A 510 -22.12 -5.22 -26.99
N GLY A 511 -23.32 -5.54 -27.45
CA GLY A 511 -23.76 -5.11 -28.76
C GLY A 511 -24.88 -5.95 -29.36
N SER A 512 -25.42 -5.43 -30.46
CA SER A 512 -26.38 -6.18 -31.26
C SER A 512 -25.74 -7.38 -31.93
N ARG A 513 -26.55 -8.40 -32.21
CA ARG A 513 -26.16 -9.64 -32.88
C ARG A 513 -25.31 -9.40 -34.12
N SER A 514 -25.72 -8.46 -34.98
CA SER A 514 -25.03 -8.16 -36.25
C SER A 514 -23.61 -7.65 -36.06
N LYS A 515 -23.33 -6.99 -34.93
CA LYS A 515 -22.02 -6.41 -34.62
C LYS A 515 -21.13 -7.41 -33.90
N ILE A 516 -21.67 -8.14 -32.93
CA ILE A 516 -20.85 -8.86 -31.93
C ILE A 516 -20.62 -10.34 -32.23
N VAL A 517 -21.53 -11.01 -32.94
CA VAL A 517 -21.50 -12.48 -33.13
C VAL A 517 -20.17 -12.96 -33.70
N LYS A 518 -19.66 -12.32 -34.77
CA LYS A 518 -18.38 -12.73 -35.38
C LYS A 518 -17.19 -12.64 -34.43
N SER A 519 -17.16 -11.60 -33.58
CA SER A 519 -16.12 -11.46 -32.57
C SER A 519 -16.29 -12.50 -31.46
N LEU A 520 -17.51 -12.82 -31.04
CA LEU A 520 -17.74 -13.89 -30.06
C LEU A 520 -17.27 -15.24 -30.60
N GLU A 521 -17.57 -15.56 -31.86
CA GLU A 521 -17.10 -16.79 -32.51
C GLU A 521 -15.57 -16.91 -32.51
N ALA A 522 -14.88 -15.81 -32.83
CA ALA A 522 -13.43 -15.78 -32.83
C ALA A 522 -12.85 -15.88 -31.41
N LEU A 523 -13.40 -15.15 -30.45
CA LEU A 523 -12.97 -15.20 -29.04
C LEU A 523 -13.19 -16.59 -28.42
N ILE A 524 -14.30 -17.26 -28.76
CA ILE A 524 -14.57 -18.64 -28.34
C ILE A 524 -13.47 -19.56 -28.84
N ARG A 525 -13.05 -19.43 -30.10
CA ARG A 525 -11.97 -20.24 -30.69
C ARG A 525 -10.64 -20.03 -29.98
N LEU A 526 -10.34 -18.81 -29.52
CA LEU A 526 -9.13 -18.54 -28.73
C LEU A 526 -9.12 -19.24 -27.37
N CYS A 527 -10.27 -19.72 -26.90
CA CYS A 527 -10.40 -20.45 -25.63
C CYS A 527 -10.26 -21.98 -25.78
N LEU A 528 -10.00 -22.48 -26.99
CA LEU A 528 -9.88 -23.92 -27.28
C LEU A 528 -8.42 -24.31 -27.54
N GLU A 529 -8.06 -25.56 -27.22
CA GLU A 529 -6.73 -26.12 -27.50
C GLU A 529 -6.47 -26.31 -29.01
N ASP A 530 -7.48 -26.78 -29.77
CA ASP A 530 -7.43 -26.91 -31.22
C ASP A 530 -8.72 -26.37 -31.86
N ALA A 531 -8.61 -25.20 -32.50
CA ALA A 531 -9.72 -24.51 -33.12
C ALA A 531 -9.89 -24.83 -34.61
N THR A 532 -9.03 -25.66 -35.22
CA THR A 532 -8.93 -25.79 -36.69
C THR A 532 -10.13 -26.50 -37.34
N GLU A 533 -10.84 -27.36 -36.61
CA GLU A 533 -12.01 -28.10 -37.11
C GLU A 533 -13.32 -27.85 -36.34
N PHE A 534 -13.35 -26.88 -35.43
CA PHE A 534 -14.49 -26.69 -34.52
C PHE A 534 -15.69 -25.99 -35.18
N ASN A 535 -16.86 -26.64 -35.10
CA ASN A 535 -18.15 -26.06 -35.49
C ASN A 535 -18.90 -25.54 -34.26
N LEU A 536 -19.24 -24.24 -34.28
CA LEU A 536 -19.98 -23.55 -33.23
C LEU A 536 -21.36 -24.16 -32.93
N SER A 537 -21.92 -24.98 -33.82
CA SER A 537 -23.16 -25.70 -33.56
C SER A 537 -23.01 -26.83 -32.52
N LYS A 538 -21.78 -27.18 -32.12
CA LYS A 538 -21.45 -28.26 -31.15
C LYS A 538 -20.81 -27.74 -29.86
N LEU A 539 -21.10 -26.49 -29.48
CA LEU A 539 -20.56 -25.88 -28.25
C LEU A 539 -20.93 -26.63 -26.97
N ASP A 540 -22.02 -27.40 -26.97
CA ASP A 540 -22.47 -28.22 -25.83
C ASP A 540 -21.79 -29.59 -25.77
N ASP A 541 -21.12 -30.03 -26.83
CA ASP A 541 -20.51 -31.36 -26.93
C ASP A 541 -19.00 -31.38 -26.59
N LEU A 542 -18.42 -30.22 -26.23
CA LEU A 542 -17.00 -30.10 -25.93
C LEU A 542 -16.65 -30.69 -24.56
N GLU A 543 -15.62 -31.53 -24.52
CA GLU A 543 -15.04 -32.03 -23.29
C GLU A 543 -14.12 -30.96 -22.64
N GLU A 544 -14.01 -30.95 -21.31
CA GLU A 544 -13.20 -29.95 -20.58
C GLU A 544 -11.72 -29.93 -21.00
N ASN A 545 -11.16 -31.09 -21.38
CA ASN A 545 -9.78 -31.22 -21.86
C ASN A 545 -9.51 -30.54 -23.22
N GLN A 546 -10.56 -30.10 -23.93
CA GLN A 546 -10.44 -29.38 -25.20
C GLN A 546 -10.47 -27.86 -24.99
N ILE A 547 -10.71 -27.40 -23.75
CA ILE A 547 -10.93 -26.00 -23.41
C ILE A 547 -9.75 -25.48 -22.59
N LYS A 548 -9.01 -24.55 -23.19
CA LYS A 548 -7.86 -23.90 -22.58
C LYS A 548 -8.24 -22.85 -21.53
N TYR A 549 -9.29 -22.07 -21.81
CA TYR A 549 -9.77 -20.98 -20.95
C TYR A 549 -11.23 -21.20 -20.57
N ASN A 550 -11.48 -22.04 -19.56
CA ASN A 550 -12.82 -22.55 -19.24
C ASN A 550 -13.80 -21.46 -18.79
N VAL A 551 -13.39 -20.57 -17.88
CA VAL A 551 -14.26 -19.51 -17.35
C VAL A 551 -14.66 -18.51 -18.45
N SER A 552 -13.69 -18.08 -19.25
CA SER A 552 -13.91 -17.18 -20.38
C SER A 552 -14.76 -17.86 -21.47
N PHE A 553 -14.51 -19.13 -21.76
CA PHE A 553 -15.28 -19.91 -22.72
C PHE A 553 -16.76 -20.01 -22.32
N ASP A 554 -17.06 -20.41 -21.08
CA ASP A 554 -18.45 -20.49 -20.58
C ASP A 554 -19.18 -19.15 -20.71
N LYS A 555 -18.50 -18.04 -20.37
CA LYS A 555 -19.07 -16.70 -20.53
C LYS A 555 -19.35 -16.37 -21.99
N LEU A 556 -18.37 -16.55 -22.87
CA LEU A 556 -18.51 -16.24 -24.29
C LEU A 556 -19.59 -17.08 -24.96
N LYS A 557 -19.70 -18.36 -24.58
CA LYS A 557 -20.76 -19.27 -25.05
C LYS A 557 -22.15 -18.77 -24.67
N ARG A 558 -22.35 -18.34 -23.43
CA ARG A 558 -23.62 -17.72 -22.97
C ARG A 558 -23.94 -16.45 -23.75
N MET A 559 -22.96 -15.55 -23.89
CA MET A 559 -23.13 -14.31 -24.64
C MET A 559 -23.49 -14.57 -26.11
N TYR A 560 -22.86 -15.57 -26.73
CA TYR A 560 -23.15 -15.98 -28.10
C TYR A 560 -24.58 -16.52 -28.23
N ALA A 561 -24.99 -17.43 -27.33
CA ALA A 561 -26.35 -17.96 -27.31
C ALA A 561 -27.40 -16.84 -27.13
N ASN A 562 -27.15 -15.90 -26.20
CA ASN A 562 -28.03 -14.76 -25.95
C ASN A 562 -28.11 -13.80 -27.15
N ALA A 563 -26.98 -13.52 -27.79
CA ALA A 563 -26.96 -12.70 -29.01
C ALA A 563 -27.80 -13.32 -30.13
N LEU A 564 -27.80 -14.64 -30.27
CA LEU A 564 -28.58 -15.35 -31.28
C LEU A 564 -30.07 -15.36 -30.96
N SER A 565 -30.44 -15.60 -29.70
CA SER A 565 -31.84 -15.71 -29.26
C SER A 565 -32.53 -14.36 -29.13
N ASN A 566 -31.86 -13.38 -28.50
CA ASN A 566 -32.45 -12.09 -28.11
C ASN A 566 -31.99 -10.92 -28.99
N GLY A 567 -31.06 -11.15 -29.93
CA GLY A 567 -30.59 -10.12 -30.87
C GLY A 567 -29.60 -9.10 -30.28
N PHE A 568 -29.28 -9.23 -28.99
CA PHE A 568 -28.35 -8.40 -28.24
C PHE A 568 -27.73 -9.23 -27.11
N THR A 569 -26.50 -8.93 -26.73
CA THR A 569 -25.86 -9.49 -25.53
C THR A 569 -24.97 -8.42 -24.88
N SER A 570 -24.73 -8.58 -23.59
CA SER A 570 -23.77 -7.81 -22.81
C SER A 570 -23.14 -8.71 -21.77
N TYR A 571 -21.95 -8.34 -21.29
CA TYR A 571 -21.32 -9.08 -20.20
C TYR A 571 -22.20 -9.15 -18.94
N ALA A 572 -22.91 -8.07 -18.61
CA ALA A 572 -23.91 -8.08 -17.54
C ALA A 572 -25.27 -8.57 -18.10
N GLU A 573 -25.33 -9.83 -18.52
CA GLU A 573 -26.58 -10.51 -18.91
C GLU A 573 -27.02 -11.47 -17.80
N ALA A 574 -28.33 -11.52 -17.54
CA ALA A 574 -28.97 -12.45 -16.61
C ALA A 574 -29.29 -13.77 -17.31
#